data_AF-A0A2P2FNK0-F1
#
_entry.id   AF-A0A2P2FNK0-F1
#
_cell.length_a   1.000
_cell.length_b   1.000
_cell.length_c   1.000
_cell.angle_alpha   90.00
_cell.angle_beta   90.00
_cell.angle_gamma   90.00
#
_symmetry.space_group_name_H-M   'P 1'
#
loop_
_entity.id
_entity.type
_entity.pdbx_description
1 polymer ?
#
loop_
_entity_poly.entity_id
_entity_poly.type
_entity_poly.pdbx_seq_one_letter_code
_entity_poly.pdbx_strand_id
1 'polypeptide(L)'
;AGAASAVFPKTGPALLPPIASSEAFLAAYQDIRGRRFTTEEQEVAWAASLWPAAHDVRWEALHGAPQGSPDIVRAQVAERLRRANA
;
A
#
# COMPACT_ATOMS: atom_id res chain seq x y z
N ALA A 1 -8.48 -4.67 -4.45
CA ALA A 1 -7.11 -5.21 -4.29
C ALA A 1 -6.11 -4.17 -3.77
N GLY A 2 -6.16 -2.90 -4.23
CA GLY A 2 -5.19 -1.85 -3.86
C GLY A 2 -4.92 -1.69 -2.35
N ALA A 3 -5.94 -1.35 -1.55
CA ALA A 3 -5.78 -1.23 -0.10
C ALA A 3 -5.31 -2.54 0.56
N ALA A 4 -5.84 -3.69 0.13
CA ALA A 4 -5.45 -4.99 0.68
C ALA A 4 -3.97 -5.34 0.40
N SER A 5 -3.43 -4.94 -0.75
CA SER A 5 -2.01 -5.13 -1.11
C SER A 5 -1.03 -4.37 -0.22
N ALA A 6 -1.52 -3.35 0.51
CA ALA A 6 -0.74 -2.56 1.47
C ALA A 6 -0.98 -2.98 2.92
N VAL A 7 -1.81 -4.00 3.16
CA VAL A 7 -2.15 -4.46 4.52
C VAL A 7 -1.90 -5.96 4.67
N PHE A 8 -1.77 -6.73 3.60
CA PHE A 8 -1.45 -8.17 3.70
C PHE A 8 0.07 -8.40 3.71
N PRO A 9 0.63 -9.27 4.58
CA PRO A 9 0.04 -9.93 5.77
C PRO A 9 0.45 -9.18 7.06
N LYS A 10 -0.01 -7.94 7.23
CA LYS A 10 0.37 -7.08 8.34
C LYS A 10 -0.12 -7.68 9.67
N THR A 11 0.82 -8.08 10.50
CA THR A 11 0.60 -8.56 11.88
C THR A 11 1.36 -7.72 12.92
N GLY A 12 1.74 -6.48 12.58
CA GLY A 12 2.62 -5.62 13.37
C GLY A 12 2.39 -4.11 13.15
N PRO A 13 3.34 -3.23 13.56
CA PRO A 13 3.20 -1.76 13.53
C PRO A 13 2.92 -1.19 12.14
N ALA A 14 2.54 0.09 12.05
CA ALA A 14 2.19 0.76 10.78
C ALA A 14 3.34 0.80 9.77
N LEU A 15 3.44 -0.25 8.97
CA LEU A 15 4.42 -0.37 7.89
C LEU A 15 3.69 -0.61 6.57
N LEU A 16 4.15 0.09 5.53
CA LEU A 16 3.84 -0.29 4.15
C LEU A 16 4.63 -1.56 3.80
N PRO A 17 3.98 -2.62 3.29
CA PRO A 17 4.68 -3.73 2.67
C PRO A 17 5.62 -3.19 1.58
N PRO A 18 6.81 -3.79 1.37
CA PRO A 18 7.69 -3.42 0.27
C PRO A 18 6.95 -3.40 -1.07
N ILE A 19 7.34 -2.48 -1.97
CA ILE A 19 6.74 -2.31 -3.29
C ILE A 19 6.63 -3.65 -4.04
N ALA A 20 7.71 -4.44 -4.06
CA ALA A 20 7.76 -5.75 -4.69
C ALA A 20 6.72 -6.74 -4.11
N SER A 21 6.46 -6.68 -2.80
CA SER A 21 5.46 -7.51 -2.15
C SER A 21 4.04 -7.10 -2.54
N SER A 22 3.76 -5.79 -2.60
CA SER A 22 2.46 -5.30 -3.06
C SER A 22 2.22 -5.63 -4.54
N GLU A 23 3.26 -5.53 -5.37
CA GLU A 23 3.21 -5.92 -6.78
C GLU A 23 2.92 -7.41 -6.95
N ALA A 24 3.64 -8.28 -6.22
CA ALA A 24 3.39 -9.73 -6.23
C ALA A 24 1.96 -10.06 -5.78
N PHE A 25 1.43 -9.36 -4.77
CA PHE A 25 0.05 -9.53 -4.33
C PHE A 25 -0.96 -9.15 -5.43
N LEU A 26 -0.77 -8.01 -6.11
CA LEU A 26 -1.66 -7.58 -7.18
C LEU A 26 -1.59 -8.52 -8.39
N ALA A 27 -0.42 -9.06 -8.72
CA ALA A 27 -0.26 -10.06 -9.77
C ALA A 27 -1.00 -11.36 -9.42
N ALA A 28 -0.76 -11.91 -8.24
CA ALA A 28 -1.43 -13.11 -7.76
C ALA A 28 -2.96 -12.94 -7.68
N TYR A 29 -3.44 -11.76 -7.25
CA TYR A 29 -4.87 -11.46 -7.22
C TYR A 29 -5.49 -11.52 -8.62
N GLN A 30 -4.83 -10.93 -9.63
CA GLN A 30 -5.30 -10.95 -11.01
C GLN A 30 -5.30 -12.37 -11.59
N ASP A 31 -4.26 -13.15 -11.31
CA ASP A 31 -4.14 -14.55 -11.76
C ASP A 31 -5.26 -15.41 -11.19
N ILE A 32 -5.48 -15.35 -9.87
CA ILE A 32 -6.53 -16.12 -9.19
C ILE A 32 -7.92 -15.70 -9.65
N ARG A 33 -8.12 -14.41 -9.94
CA ARG A 33 -9.40 -13.88 -10.44
C ARG A 33 -9.60 -14.14 -11.94
N GLY A 34 -8.58 -14.62 -12.66
CA GLY A 34 -8.62 -14.84 -14.11
C GLY A 34 -8.85 -13.56 -14.92
N ARG A 35 -8.55 -12.38 -14.35
CA ARG A 35 -8.77 -11.09 -15.00
C ARG A 35 -7.61 -10.16 -14.73
N ARG A 36 -6.97 -9.70 -15.81
CA ARG A 36 -5.96 -8.65 -15.76
C ARG A 36 -6.61 -7.30 -15.52
N PHE A 37 -5.93 -6.45 -14.78
CA PHE A 37 -6.30 -5.07 -14.59
C PHE A 37 -5.96 -4.26 -15.84
N THR A 38 -6.77 -3.26 -16.15
CA THR A 38 -6.36 -2.19 -17.07
C THR A 38 -5.28 -1.32 -16.42
N THR A 39 -4.65 -0.46 -17.21
CA THR A 39 -3.70 0.54 -16.71
C THR A 39 -4.34 1.39 -15.60
N GLU A 40 -5.55 1.89 -15.82
CA GLU A 40 -6.27 2.73 -14.86
C GLU A 40 -6.62 1.96 -13.58
N GLU A 41 -7.04 0.69 -13.70
CA GLU A 41 -7.31 -0.15 -12.53
C GLU A 41 -6.03 -0.42 -11.72
N GLN A 42 -4.88 -0.53 -12.39
CA GLN A 42 -3.59 -0.69 -11.75
C GLN A 42 -3.16 0.60 -11.03
N GLU A 43 -3.30 1.76 -11.67
CA GLU A 43 -3.03 3.07 -11.09
C GLU A 43 -3.90 3.32 -9.85
N VAL A 44 -5.22 3.06 -9.96
CA VAL A 44 -6.16 3.14 -8.83
C VAL A 44 -5.78 2.17 -7.71
N ALA A 45 -5.30 0.97 -8.04
CA ALA A 45 -4.83 0.03 -7.02
C ALA A 45 -3.61 0.57 -6.26
N TRP A 46 -2.66 1.21 -6.95
CA TRP A 46 -1.51 1.86 -6.33
C TRP A 46 -1.90 3.08 -5.49
N ALA A 47 -2.82 3.93 -5.98
CA ALA A 47 -3.35 5.06 -5.23
C ALA A 47 -4.03 4.59 -3.92
N ALA A 48 -4.93 3.60 -4.03
CA ALA A 48 -5.67 3.05 -2.89
C ALA A 48 -4.76 2.34 -1.88
N SER A 49 -3.57 1.89 -2.28
CA SER A 49 -2.59 1.25 -1.41
C SER A 49 -2.01 2.20 -0.35
N LEU A 50 -2.08 3.52 -0.56
CA LEU A 50 -1.52 4.50 0.37
C LEU A 50 -2.45 4.79 1.56
N TRP A 51 -3.76 4.62 1.38
CA TRP A 51 -4.76 5.00 2.39
C TRP A 51 -4.55 4.33 3.75
N PRO A 52 -4.33 3.00 3.86
CA PRO A 52 -4.17 2.36 5.17
C PRO A 52 -2.95 2.86 5.93
N ALA A 53 -1.82 3.07 5.25
CA ALA A 53 -0.61 3.58 5.89
C ALA A 53 -0.75 5.04 6.34
N ALA A 54 -1.36 5.88 5.51
CA ALA A 54 -1.63 7.27 5.89
C ALA A 54 -2.61 7.37 7.07
N HIS A 55 -3.65 6.53 7.06
CA HIS A 55 -4.60 6.39 8.15
C HIS A 55 -3.90 6.01 9.46
N ASP A 56 -3.05 4.98 9.42
CA ASP A 56 -2.39 4.44 10.61
C ASP A 56 -1.34 5.41 11.16
N VAL A 57 -0.52 6.05 10.32
CA VAL A 57 0.43 7.09 10.75
C VAL A 57 -0.29 8.25 11.43
N ARG A 58 -1.41 8.71 10.85
CA ARG A 58 -2.25 9.74 11.47
C ARG A 58 -2.80 9.28 12.83
N TRP A 59 -3.26 8.04 12.92
CA TRP A 59 -3.79 7.48 14.16
C TRP A 59 -2.71 7.39 15.24
N GLU A 60 -1.52 6.90 14.91
CA GLU A 60 -0.39 6.78 15.85
C GLU A 60 0.07 8.15 16.34
N ALA A 61 0.16 9.14 15.44
CA ALA A 61 0.50 10.52 15.79
C ALA A 61 -0.53 11.16 16.74
N LEU A 62 -1.81 10.86 16.58
CA LEU A 62 -2.88 11.41 17.42
C LEU A 62 -2.90 10.80 18.83
N HIS A 63 -2.51 9.53 18.97
CA HIS A 63 -2.63 8.78 20.23
C HIS A 63 -1.30 8.54 20.95
N GLY A 64 -0.18 9.07 20.45
CA GLY A 64 1.14 8.92 21.07
C GLY A 64 1.66 7.47 21.07
N ALA A 65 1.19 6.64 20.14
CA ALA A 65 1.62 5.25 20.00
C ALA A 65 3.06 5.14 19.43
N PRO A 66 3.74 3.97 19.56
CA PRO A 66 5.01 3.77 18.87
C PRO A 66 4.80 3.96 17.37
N GLN A 67 5.44 4.98 16.82
CA GLN A 67 5.29 5.34 15.41
C GLN A 67 5.87 4.21 14.56
N GLY A 68 5.05 3.58 13.70
CA GLY A 68 5.59 2.98 12.49
C GLY A 68 6.39 4.07 11.78
N SER A 69 7.68 3.84 11.52
CA SER A 69 8.61 4.91 11.15
C SER A 69 8.03 5.72 9.97
N PRO A 70 7.69 7.01 10.17
CA PRO A 70 7.16 7.87 9.12
C PRO A 70 8.10 7.96 7.91
N ASP A 71 9.38 7.69 8.13
CA ASP A 71 10.42 7.68 7.10
C ASP A 71 10.34 6.42 6.24
N ILE A 72 9.96 5.26 6.79
CA ILE A 72 9.67 4.05 6.01
C ILE A 72 8.47 4.28 5.08
N VAL A 73 7.44 4.96 5.59
CA VAL A 73 6.28 5.32 4.75
C VAL A 73 6.70 6.31 3.66
N ARG A 74 7.41 7.40 4.02
CA ARG A 74 7.92 8.39 3.05
C ARG A 74 8.79 7.76 1.97
N ALA A 75 9.65 6.81 2.30
CA ALA A 75 10.55 6.15 1.35
C ALA A 75 9.82 5.42 0.22
N GLN A 76 8.57 4.99 0.46
CA GLN A 76 7.77 4.25 -0.53
C GLN A 76 6.67 5.08 -1.20
N VAL A 77 6.28 6.21 -0.61
CA VAL A 77 5.21 7.08 -1.14
C VAL A 77 5.51 7.53 -2.56
N ALA A 78 6.74 7.97 -2.83
CA ALA A 78 7.12 8.48 -4.16
C ALA A 78 6.93 7.42 -5.27
N GLU A 79 7.36 6.18 -5.01
CA GLU A 79 7.22 5.09 -6.00
C GLU A 79 5.76 4.66 -6.16
N ARG A 80 4.97 4.66 -5.08
CA ARG A 80 3.53 4.33 -5.16
C ARG A 80 2.75 5.40 -5.92
N LEU A 81 3.05 6.68 -5.71
CA LEU A 81 2.44 7.80 -6.45
C LEU A 81 2.83 7.76 -7.93
N ARG A 82 4.10 7.52 -8.25
CA ARG A 82 4.55 7.33 -9.62
C ARG A 82 3.79 6.21 -10.34
N ARG A 83 3.56 5.07 -9.67
CA ARG A 83 2.77 3.95 -10.22
C ARG A 83 1.26 4.21 -10.24
N ALA A 84 0.80 5.18 -9.45
CA ALA A 84 -0.56 5.67 -9.46
C ALA A 84 -0.78 6.80 -10.48
N ASN A 85 0.26 7.22 -11.20
CA ASN A 85 0.23 8.36 -12.11
C ASN A 85 -0.24 9.66 -11.41
N ALA A 86 0.27 9.91 -10.19
CA ALA A 86 -0.10 11.01 -9.31
C ALA A 86 1.12 11.74 -8.72
#